data_AF-A0A8C1BB47-F1
#
_entry.id   AF-A0A8C1BB47-F1
#
_cell.length_a   1.000
_cell.length_b   1.000
_cell.length_c   1.000
_cell.angle_alpha   90.00
_cell.angle_beta   90.00
_cell.angle_gamma   90.00
#
_symmetry.space_group_name_H-M   'P 1'
#
loop_
_entity.id
_entity.type
_entity.pdbx_description
1 polymer ?
#
loop_
_entity_poly.entity_id
_entity_poly.type
_entity_poly.pdbx_seq_one_letter_code
_entity_poly.pdbx_strand_id
1 'polypeptide(L)'
;MSNTVSEDWGKNMSSDEDVAAVSRHTHFIGKKENMIRARRVVKSVGERDVLVIYHQGDFHAIDVRCYHSGGPLQEGDIEDFDGRTCIVCPWHKYKITLAEGEGLYQAVDPSVKPLKPTWCSKGIKQRVHTVTVSNEDVFLTLNDSPGPIDSDYYQTEKYRNTFLKEGQKKKK
;
A
#
# COMPACT_ATOMS: atom_id res chain seq x y z
N MET A 1 -1.79 -37.26 -60.82
CA MET A 1 -2.27 -36.96 -59.46
C MET A 1 -1.25 -37.54 -58.52
N SER A 2 -0.20 -36.77 -58.27
CA SER A 2 0.97 -37.19 -57.52
C SER A 2 1.23 -36.08 -56.52
N ASN A 3 1.15 -36.42 -55.24
CA ASN A 3 1.84 -35.78 -54.12
C ASN A 3 1.18 -36.22 -52.81
N THR A 4 1.86 -37.10 -52.06
CA THR A 4 1.91 -36.97 -50.59
C THR A 4 3.25 -37.53 -50.12
N VAL A 5 4.24 -36.65 -49.97
CA VAL A 5 5.35 -36.89 -49.05
C VAL A 5 4.95 -36.15 -47.78
N SER A 6 4.76 -36.88 -46.69
CA SER A 6 4.59 -36.29 -45.36
C SER A 6 5.98 -36.17 -44.76
N GLU A 7 6.37 -34.94 -44.45
CA GLU A 7 7.65 -34.63 -43.82
C GLU A 7 7.48 -34.71 -42.30
N ASP A 8 8.24 -35.64 -41.72
CA ASP A 8 8.57 -35.74 -40.32
C ASP A 8 9.36 -34.50 -39.88
N TRP A 9 8.77 -33.70 -38.99
CA TRP A 9 9.48 -32.68 -38.22
C TRP A 9 9.16 -32.86 -36.76
N GLY A 10 9.98 -33.69 -36.11
CA GLY A 10 10.11 -33.70 -34.66
C GLY A 10 10.52 -32.33 -34.13
N LYS A 11 9.92 -31.95 -33.01
CA LYS A 11 10.65 -31.65 -31.77
C LYS A 11 9.63 -31.36 -30.67
N ASN A 12 9.53 -32.35 -29.80
CA ASN A 12 9.01 -32.25 -28.45
C ASN A 12 9.83 -31.18 -27.71
N MET A 13 9.31 -29.96 -27.58
CA MET A 13 9.92 -28.89 -26.81
C MET A 13 9.15 -28.75 -25.50
N SER A 14 9.48 -29.66 -24.58
CA SER A 14 9.27 -29.45 -23.16
C SER A 14 10.32 -28.43 -22.71
N SER A 15 9.88 -27.24 -22.37
CA SER A 15 10.69 -26.33 -21.56
C SER A 15 9.75 -25.63 -20.60
N ASP A 16 9.72 -26.19 -19.39
CA ASP A 16 9.50 -25.46 -18.18
C ASP A 16 10.29 -24.15 -18.24
N GLU A 17 9.59 -23.02 -18.27
CA GLU A 17 10.16 -21.72 -17.90
C GLU A 17 9.31 -21.18 -16.74
N ASP A 18 9.70 -21.64 -15.55
CA ASP A 18 9.79 -20.88 -14.31
C ASP A 18 8.89 -19.63 -14.22
N VAL A 19 7.61 -19.85 -13.89
CA VAL A 19 6.89 -18.88 -13.07
C VAL A 19 7.46 -19.00 -11.67
N ALA A 20 8.66 -18.45 -11.48
CA ALA A 20 9.27 -18.32 -10.17
C ALA A 20 8.25 -17.63 -9.27
N ALA A 21 7.69 -18.38 -8.32
CA ALA A 21 6.98 -17.82 -7.20
C ALA A 21 7.95 -16.84 -6.55
N VAL A 22 7.77 -15.53 -6.81
CA VAL A 22 8.52 -14.49 -6.12
C VAL A 22 8.27 -14.75 -4.65
N SER A 23 9.30 -15.24 -3.96
CA SER A 23 9.20 -15.53 -2.55
C SER A 23 8.90 -14.20 -1.87
N ARG A 24 7.65 -14.03 -1.46
CA ARG A 24 7.22 -12.86 -0.71
C ARG A 24 7.91 -12.94 0.63
N HIS A 25 9.04 -12.26 0.75
CA HIS A 25 9.83 -12.24 1.97
C HIS A 25 8.99 -11.59 3.08
N THR A 26 8.76 -12.35 4.13
CA THR A 26 8.11 -11.88 5.36
C THR A 26 9.19 -11.33 6.28
N HIS A 27 8.90 -10.22 6.93
CA HIS A 27 9.82 -9.56 7.84
C HIS A 27 9.21 -9.51 9.23
N PHE A 28 9.88 -10.08 10.22
CA PHE A 28 9.46 -9.92 11.61
C PHE A 28 9.52 -8.44 12.01
N ILE A 29 8.41 -7.90 12.50
CA ILE A 29 8.30 -6.48 12.87
C ILE A 29 8.03 -6.24 14.36
N GLY A 30 7.70 -7.28 15.12
CA GLY A 30 7.57 -7.20 16.57
C GLY A 30 6.57 -8.20 17.16
N LYS A 31 6.49 -8.20 18.50
CA LYS A 31 5.48 -8.97 19.25
C LYS A 31 4.11 -8.32 19.10
N LYS A 32 3.07 -9.14 18.92
CA LYS A 32 1.67 -8.74 18.74
C LYS A 32 1.21 -7.79 19.84
N GLU A 33 1.36 -8.18 21.10
CA GLU A 33 0.96 -7.38 22.27
C GLU A 33 1.59 -5.98 22.27
N ASN A 34 2.88 -5.88 21.92
CA ASN A 34 3.58 -4.60 21.87
C ASN A 34 3.01 -3.68 20.79
N MET A 35 2.67 -4.25 19.63
CA MET A 35 2.12 -3.49 18.52
C MET A 35 0.66 -3.08 18.76
N ILE A 36 -0.14 -3.96 19.38
CA ILE A 36 -1.50 -3.64 19.84
C ILE A 36 -1.47 -2.45 20.79
N ARG A 37 -0.60 -2.51 21.82
CA ARG A 37 -0.44 -1.44 22.81
C ARG A 37 0.04 -0.13 22.18
N ALA A 38 0.97 -0.20 21.22
CA ALA A 38 1.45 0.98 20.52
C ALA A 38 0.40 1.60 19.59
N ARG A 39 -0.64 0.86 19.19
CA ARG A 39 -1.69 1.20 18.21
C ARG A 39 -1.21 1.47 16.79
N ARG A 40 -0.03 2.06 16.61
CA ARG A 40 0.61 2.30 15.32
C ARG A 40 2.12 2.31 15.46
N VAL A 41 2.83 1.77 14.47
CA VAL A 41 4.29 1.77 14.41
C VAL A 41 4.75 1.99 12.96
N VAL A 42 5.88 2.68 12.77
CA VAL A 42 6.53 2.78 11.47
C VAL A 42 7.63 1.73 11.38
N LYS A 43 7.72 1.03 10.25
CA LYS A 43 8.71 -0.02 9.98
C LYS A 43 9.34 0.21 8.63
N SER A 44 10.67 0.29 8.62
CA SER A 44 11.47 0.33 7.40
C SER A 44 11.81 -1.09 7.00
N VAL A 45 11.39 -1.50 5.80
CA VAL A 45 11.73 -2.80 5.20
C VAL A 45 12.34 -2.55 3.83
N GLY A 46 13.63 -2.87 3.71
CA GLY A 46 14.42 -2.46 2.55
C GLY A 46 14.41 -0.94 2.41
N GLU A 47 13.94 -0.46 1.27
CA GLU A 47 13.87 0.97 0.95
C GLU A 47 12.50 1.61 1.20
N ARG A 48 11.58 0.88 1.81
CA ARG A 48 10.18 1.30 1.96
C ARG A 48 9.82 1.45 3.43
N ASP A 49 9.28 2.62 3.77
CA ASP A 49 8.75 2.89 5.11
C ASP A 49 7.25 2.64 5.15
N VAL A 50 6.83 1.72 6.01
CA VAL A 50 5.45 1.25 6.15
C VAL A 50 4.91 1.64 7.51
N LEU A 51 3.73 2.26 7.51
CA LEU A 51 2.92 2.51 8.70
C LEU A 51 2.04 1.28 8.95
N VAL A 52 2.29 0.61 10.07
CA VAL A 52 1.46 -0.50 10.56
C VAL A 52 0.55 0.01 11.66
N ILE A 53 -0.75 -0.25 11.53
CA ILE A 53 -1.81 0.28 12.39
C ILE A 53 -2.60 -0.90 12.94
N TYR A 54 -2.88 -0.89 14.24
CA TYR A 54 -3.81 -1.78 14.89
C TYR A 54 -5.10 -1.02 15.22
N HIS A 55 -6.19 -1.37 14.54
CA HIS A 55 -7.50 -0.72 14.68
C HIS A 55 -8.61 -1.76 14.69
N GLN A 56 -9.58 -1.61 15.61
CA GLN A 56 -10.77 -2.47 15.72
C GLN A 56 -10.54 -4.00 15.71
N GLY A 57 -9.38 -4.46 16.18
CA GLY A 57 -9.08 -5.90 16.23
C GLY A 57 -8.10 -6.37 15.15
N ASP A 58 -7.86 -5.54 14.13
CA ASP A 58 -7.12 -5.92 12.93
C ASP A 58 -5.87 -5.07 12.71
N PHE A 59 -4.91 -5.64 11.96
CA PHE A 59 -3.72 -4.95 11.51
C PHE A 59 -3.88 -4.49 10.06
N HIS A 60 -3.50 -3.23 9.81
CA HIS A 60 -3.39 -2.64 8.48
C HIS A 60 -1.96 -2.17 8.27
N ALA A 61 -1.45 -2.26 7.05
CA ALA A 61 -0.13 -1.74 6.70
C ALA A 61 -0.20 -0.95 5.40
N ILE A 62 0.23 0.30 5.44
CA ILE A 62 0.24 1.20 4.27
C ILE A 62 1.56 1.94 4.18
N ASP A 63 1.93 2.42 2.99
CA ASP A 63 3.03 3.37 2.84
C ASP A 63 2.89 4.53 3.87
N VAL A 64 3.97 4.92 4.54
CA VAL A 64 3.90 5.93 5.63
C VAL A 64 3.61 7.36 5.14
N ARG A 65 3.91 7.64 3.86
CA ARG A 65 3.78 8.98 3.25
C ARG A 65 2.52 9.05 2.39
N CYS A 66 1.70 10.05 2.64
CA CYS A 66 0.45 10.27 1.90
C CYS A 66 0.71 10.48 0.41
N TYR A 67 0.01 9.74 -0.45
CA TYR A 67 0.13 9.84 -1.90
C TYR A 67 -0.09 11.24 -2.49
N HIS A 68 -0.78 12.15 -1.78
CA HIS A 68 -1.09 13.48 -2.32
C HIS A 68 0.15 14.39 -2.37
N SER A 69 0.90 14.47 -1.27
CA SER A 69 2.05 15.39 -1.15
C SER A 69 3.11 14.90 -0.17
N GLY A 70 3.07 13.64 0.25
CA GLY A 70 4.03 13.05 1.19
C GLY A 70 3.77 13.36 2.67
N GLY A 71 2.53 13.72 3.02
CA GLY A 71 2.15 14.00 4.41
C GLY A 71 2.39 12.82 5.37
N PRO A 72 2.68 13.08 6.65
CA PRO A 72 2.99 12.06 7.65
C PRO A 72 1.71 11.33 8.07
N LEU A 73 1.39 10.20 7.43
CA LEU A 73 0.17 9.47 7.76
C LEU A 73 0.20 8.94 9.19
N GLN A 74 1.37 8.72 9.80
CA GLN A 74 1.46 8.28 11.20
C GLN A 74 0.86 9.28 12.20
N GLU A 75 0.68 10.55 11.81
CA GLU A 75 0.05 11.62 12.59
C GLU A 75 -1.43 11.82 12.24
N GLY A 76 -1.98 11.02 11.32
CA GLY A 76 -3.37 11.10 10.88
C GLY A 76 -4.36 10.48 11.87
N ASP A 77 -5.57 11.02 11.88
CA ASP A 77 -6.71 10.45 12.60
C ASP A 77 -7.27 9.24 11.83
N ILE A 78 -7.90 8.31 12.56
CA ILE A 78 -8.61 7.18 11.97
C ILE A 78 -10.11 7.42 12.17
N GLU A 79 -10.84 7.47 11.06
CA GLU A 79 -12.26 7.83 11.02
C GLU A 79 -12.98 6.97 9.97
N ASP A 80 -14.27 6.73 10.17
CA ASP A 80 -15.10 5.98 9.22
C ASP A 80 -15.83 6.92 8.26
N PHE A 81 -15.70 6.65 6.96
CA PHE A 81 -16.42 7.36 5.90
C PHE A 81 -17.12 6.34 5.01
N ASP A 82 -18.44 6.46 4.87
CA ASP A 82 -19.22 5.54 4.01
C ASP A 82 -19.05 4.06 4.41
N GLY A 83 -18.99 3.79 5.72
CA GLY A 83 -18.73 2.45 6.26
C GLY A 83 -17.31 1.93 6.04
N ARG A 84 -16.38 2.76 5.55
CA ARG A 84 -14.98 2.40 5.30
C ARG A 84 -14.06 3.13 6.27
N THR A 85 -13.27 2.37 7.02
CA THR A 85 -12.26 2.93 7.91
C THR A 85 -11.11 3.53 7.12
N CYS A 86 -10.86 4.82 7.36
CA CYS A 86 -9.84 5.58 6.68
C CYS A 86 -8.84 6.19 7.66
N ILE A 87 -7.62 6.38 7.19
CA ILE A 87 -6.71 7.36 7.77
C ILE A 87 -6.89 8.72 7.09
N VAL A 88 -6.95 9.79 7.90
CA VAL A 88 -7.10 11.16 7.43
C VAL A 88 -5.75 11.86 7.48
N CYS A 89 -5.20 12.18 6.31
CA CYS A 89 -3.90 12.84 6.22
C CYS A 89 -3.93 14.21 6.92
N PRO A 90 -2.98 14.51 7.83
CA PRO A 90 -3.03 15.72 8.65
C PRO A 90 -2.86 17.00 7.82
N TRP A 91 -2.14 16.94 6.70
CA TRP A 91 -1.85 18.11 5.86
C TRP A 91 -3.05 18.59 5.05
N HIS A 92 -3.73 17.70 4.33
CA HIS A 92 -4.76 18.09 3.35
C HIS A 92 -6.08 17.31 3.51
N LYS A 93 -6.25 16.55 4.61
CA LYS A 93 -7.48 15.83 4.98
C LYS A 93 -7.99 14.83 3.93
N TYR A 94 -7.08 14.34 3.09
CA TYR A 94 -7.31 13.20 2.20
C TYR A 94 -7.63 11.96 3.04
N LYS A 95 -8.68 11.24 2.65
CA LYS A 95 -9.20 10.05 3.33
C LYS A 95 -8.72 8.84 2.55
N ILE A 96 -7.98 7.96 3.19
CA ILE A 96 -7.36 6.81 2.56
C ILE A 96 -7.87 5.56 3.27
N THR A 97 -8.55 4.65 2.57
CA THR A 97 -9.04 3.41 3.19
C THR A 97 -7.88 2.57 3.71
N LEU A 98 -7.98 2.06 4.93
CA LEU A 98 -6.92 1.24 5.51
C LEU A 98 -6.82 -0.15 4.87
N ALA A 99 -7.95 -0.69 4.41
CA ALA A 99 -8.04 -2.02 3.83
C ALA A 99 -7.45 -2.08 2.41
N GLU A 100 -7.74 -1.06 1.58
CA GLU A 100 -7.46 -1.11 0.14
C GLU A 100 -6.61 0.06 -0.37
N GLY A 101 -6.40 1.10 0.45
CA GLY A 101 -5.61 2.27 0.07
C GLY A 101 -6.30 3.20 -0.91
N GLU A 102 -7.63 3.14 -1.00
CA GLU A 102 -8.44 3.99 -1.87
C GLU A 102 -8.52 5.43 -1.36
N GLY A 103 -8.40 6.41 -2.26
CA GLY A 103 -8.62 7.81 -1.93
C GLY A 103 -10.09 8.20 -2.02
N LEU A 104 -10.77 8.45 -0.90
CA LEU A 104 -12.19 8.79 -0.88
C LEU A 104 -12.44 10.31 -0.98
N TYR A 105 -13.53 10.68 -1.65
CA TYR A 105 -14.02 12.06 -1.74
C TYR A 105 -15.54 12.09 -1.85
N GLN A 106 -16.14 13.25 -1.58
CA GLN A 106 -17.55 13.48 -1.84
C GLN A 106 -17.71 14.21 -3.17
N ALA A 107 -18.44 13.60 -4.10
CA ALA A 107 -18.90 14.27 -5.30
C ALA A 107 -20.24 14.96 -5.01
N VAL A 108 -20.50 16.07 -5.68
CA VAL A 108 -21.78 16.79 -5.59
C VAL A 108 -22.23 17.07 -7.01
N ASP A 109 -23.43 16.64 -7.36
CA ASP A 109 -24.09 17.08 -8.58
C ASP A 109 -24.70 18.48 -8.34
N PRO A 110 -24.19 19.54 -8.99
CA PRO A 110 -24.69 20.89 -8.77
C PRO A 110 -26.13 21.10 -9.28
N SER A 111 -26.63 20.21 -10.15
CA SER A 111 -27.97 20.28 -10.73
C SER A 111 -29.07 19.76 -9.80
N VAL A 112 -28.73 18.95 -8.78
CA VAL A 112 -29.69 18.38 -7.82
C VAL A 112 -29.87 19.29 -6.60
N LYS A 113 -31.12 19.62 -6.25
CA LYS A 113 -31.49 20.40 -5.05
C LYS A 113 -32.43 19.61 -4.12
N PRO A 114 -32.19 19.56 -2.80
CA PRO A 114 -30.98 20.07 -2.11
C PRO A 114 -29.73 19.32 -2.57
N LEU A 115 -28.55 19.93 -2.41
CA LEU A 115 -27.28 19.29 -2.76
C LEU A 115 -27.15 17.99 -1.96
N LYS A 116 -26.86 16.89 -2.64
CA LYS A 116 -26.68 15.56 -2.04
C LYS A 116 -25.27 15.06 -2.33
N PRO A 117 -24.34 15.19 -1.37
CA PRO A 117 -23.00 14.62 -1.54
C PRO A 117 -23.07 13.10 -1.58
N THR A 118 -22.33 12.50 -2.51
CA THR A 118 -22.17 11.05 -2.64
C THR A 118 -20.69 10.69 -2.47
N TRP A 119 -20.43 9.62 -1.73
CA TRP A 119 -19.07 9.12 -1.57
C TRP A 119 -18.60 8.43 -2.85
N CYS A 120 -17.40 8.78 -3.28
CA CYS A 120 -16.75 8.24 -4.47
C CYS A 120 -15.30 7.87 -4.14
N SER A 121 -14.74 6.95 -4.93
CA SER A 121 -13.35 6.55 -4.84
C SER A 121 -12.54 7.09 -6.02
N LYS A 122 -11.29 7.48 -5.76
CA LYS A 122 -10.27 7.80 -6.79
C LYS A 122 -9.50 6.53 -7.25
N GLY A 123 -9.95 5.35 -6.84
CA GLY A 123 -9.21 4.09 -6.95
C GLY A 123 -8.10 3.98 -5.90
N ILE A 124 -7.29 2.93 -6.01
CA ILE A 124 -6.14 2.68 -5.14
C ILE A 124 -5.10 3.78 -5.35
N LYS A 125 -4.78 4.49 -4.28
CA LYS A 125 -3.86 5.63 -4.28
C LYS A 125 -2.71 5.47 -3.29
N GLN A 126 -2.93 4.69 -2.24
CA GLN A 126 -1.94 4.37 -1.23
C GLN A 126 -1.63 2.87 -1.29
N ARG A 127 -0.36 2.48 -1.39
CA ARG A 127 -0.01 1.06 -1.40
C ARG A 127 -0.29 0.44 -0.02
N VAL A 128 -1.05 -0.63 -0.03
CA VAL A 128 -1.31 -1.50 1.13
C VAL A 128 -0.37 -2.70 1.09
N HIS A 129 0.14 -3.09 2.25
CA HIS A 129 1.01 -4.23 2.50
C HIS A 129 0.29 -5.26 3.37
N THR A 130 0.80 -6.49 3.40
CA THR A 130 0.17 -7.57 4.16
C THR A 130 0.81 -7.71 5.52
N VAL A 131 -0.01 -7.77 6.57
CA VAL A 131 0.43 -8.14 7.92
C VAL A 131 -0.08 -9.53 8.24
N THR A 132 0.81 -10.41 8.70
CA THR A 132 0.45 -11.74 9.20
C THR A 132 0.86 -11.87 10.66
N VAL A 133 0.09 -12.64 11.42
CA VAL A 133 0.36 -12.92 12.83
C VAL A 133 0.53 -14.42 12.98
N SER A 134 1.63 -14.85 13.59
CA SER A 134 1.92 -16.26 13.87
C SER A 134 2.65 -16.37 15.20
N ASN A 135 2.18 -17.25 16.10
CA ASN A 135 2.82 -17.50 17.40
C ASN A 135 3.15 -16.21 18.20
N GLU A 136 2.20 -15.28 18.29
CA GLU A 136 2.36 -13.97 18.95
C GLU A 136 3.38 -13.02 18.30
N ASP A 137 3.92 -13.38 17.14
CA ASP A 137 4.81 -12.56 16.33
C ASP A 137 4.05 -11.98 15.13
N VAL A 138 4.36 -10.72 14.81
CA VAL A 138 3.78 -10.00 13.68
C VAL A 138 4.83 -9.87 12.60
N PHE A 139 4.43 -10.19 11.38
CA PHE A 139 5.25 -10.15 10.19
C PHE A 139 4.65 -9.21 9.15
N LEU A 140 5.51 -8.49 8.44
CA LEU A 140 5.16 -7.64 7.33
C LEU A 140 5.64 -8.26 6.03
N THR A 141 4.76 -8.32 5.04
CA THR A 141 5.09 -8.68 3.66
C THR A 141 4.82 -7.48 2.77
N LEU A 142 5.85 -7.02 2.07
CA LEU A 142 5.69 -5.91 1.13
C LEU A 142 4.83 -6.36 -0.07
N ASN A 143 3.89 -5.52 -0.48
CA ASN A 143 3.14 -5.70 -1.70
C ASN A 143 3.96 -5.23 -2.90
N ASP A 144 4.49 -6.19 -3.65
CA ASP A 144 5.30 -6.04 -4.85
C ASP A 144 4.48 -6.16 -6.14
N SER A 145 3.14 -6.03 -6.04
CA SER A 145 2.28 -6.12 -7.22
C SER A 145 2.72 -5.13 -8.31
N PRO A 146 2.74 -5.58 -9.58
CA PRO A 146 3.16 -4.74 -10.69
C PRO A 146 2.17 -3.59 -10.89
N GLY A 147 2.70 -2.45 -11.32
CA GLY A 147 1.93 -1.22 -11.54
C GLY A 147 2.26 -0.14 -10.51
N PRO A 148 2.52 1.10 -10.95
CA PRO A 148 2.79 2.20 -10.04
C PRO A 148 1.50 2.61 -9.32
N ILE A 149 1.64 2.86 -8.02
CA ILE A 149 0.63 3.51 -7.18
C ILE A 149 1.18 4.90 -6.81
N ASP A 150 0.32 5.91 -6.75
CA ASP A 150 0.72 7.30 -6.49
C ASP A 150 1.64 7.46 -5.26
N SER A 151 1.44 6.66 -4.20
CA SER A 151 2.30 6.68 -3.00
C SER A 151 3.74 6.21 -3.23
N ASP A 152 4.01 5.41 -4.27
CA ASP A 152 5.34 4.87 -4.57
C ASP A 152 6.37 5.99 -4.82
N TYR A 153 5.92 7.12 -5.36
CA TYR A 153 6.78 8.29 -5.57
C TYR A 153 7.47 8.73 -4.27
N TYR A 154 6.77 8.66 -3.13
CA TYR A 154 7.26 9.09 -1.82
C TYR A 154 8.10 8.03 -1.11
N GLN A 155 8.29 6.86 -1.73
CA GLN A 155 9.21 5.81 -1.28
C GLN A 155 10.54 5.84 -2.06
N THR A 156 10.61 6.62 -3.16
CA THR A 156 11.82 6.73 -3.98
C THR A 156 13.00 7.30 -3.19
N GLU A 157 14.21 6.85 -3.50
CA GLU A 157 15.45 7.38 -2.92
C GLU A 157 15.55 8.90 -3.10
N LYS A 158 15.17 9.41 -4.28
CA LYS A 158 15.14 10.85 -4.58
C LYS A 158 14.33 11.64 -3.55
N TYR A 159 13.14 11.16 -3.19
CA TYR A 159 12.30 11.81 -2.19
C TYR A 159 12.83 11.60 -0.76
N ARG A 160 13.29 10.40 -0.41
CA ARG A 160 13.86 10.14 0.92
C ARG A 160 15.08 11.04 1.20
N ASN A 161 15.91 11.28 0.19
CA ASN A 161 17.10 12.13 0.29
C ASN A 161 16.79 13.62 0.49
N THR A 162 15.64 14.14 0.04
CA THR A 162 15.26 15.53 0.33
C THR A 162 14.92 15.70 1.82
N PHE A 163 14.19 14.74 2.40
CA PHE A 163 13.82 14.75 3.82
C PHE A 163 15.01 14.65 4.77
N LEU A 164 16.00 13.81 4.46
CA LEU A 164 17.22 13.69 5.27
C LEU A 164 18.01 15.00 5.31
N LYS A 165 18.08 15.72 4.18
CA LYS A 165 18.76 17.01 4.08
C LYS A 165 18.02 18.12 4.85
N GLU A 166 16.69 18.10 4.86
CA GLU A 166 15.87 19.07 5.60
C GLU A 166 15.86 18.82 7.11
N GLY A 167 15.84 17.55 7.55
CA GLY A 167 15.95 17.18 8.96
C GLY A 167 17.30 17.55 9.59
N GLN A 168 18.38 17.55 8.80
CA GLN A 168 19.70 18.02 9.25
C GLN A 168 19.76 19.56 9.38
N LYS A 169 18.97 20.30 8.60
CA LYS A 169 18.91 21.78 8.71
C LYS A 169 18.14 22.25 9.95
N LYS A 170 17.16 21.49 10.43
CA LYS A 170 16.40 21.80 11.67
C LYS A 170 17.15 21.46 12.97
N LYS A 171 18.33 20.87 12.88
CA LYS A 171 19.20 20.51 14.03
C LYS A 171 20.41 21.45 14.20
N LYS A 172 20.44 22.58 13.50
CA LYS A 172 21.44 23.64 13.68
C LYS A 172 20.81 24.88 14.29
#